data_AF-A0A7C3QZY9-F1
#
_entry.id   AF-A0A7C3QZY9-F1
#
_cell.length_a   1.000
_cell.length_b   1.000
_cell.length_c   1.000
_cell.angle_alpha   90.00
_cell.angle_beta   90.00
_cell.angle_gamma   90.00
#
_symmetry.space_group_name_H-M   'P 1'
#
loop_
_entity.id
_entity.type
_entity.pdbx_description
1 polymer ?
#
loop_
_entity_poly.entity_id
_entity_poly.type
_entity_poly.pdbx_seq_one_letter_code
_entity_poly.pdbx_strand_id
1 'polypeptide(L)'
;MNIINLLIKMENNLREQFLGFYQTPFLFNNTITQLQLFEFDLINIDQINFSKLKIKQKLPLGKRVEQFFQFYLSHSKRYNIIKQNIQIIHNKNTIGEIDFILYDKLKMKTIHLELVYKFYLYDSTFNDGFHGYIGPNRDDTLVKKITKLKK
;
A
#
# COMPACT_ATOMS: atom_id res chain seq x y z
N MET A 1 26.21 -11.05 -20.21
CA MET A 1 25.62 -10.98 -18.85
C MET A 1 24.64 -12.15 -18.72
N ASN A 2 24.95 -13.18 -17.92
CA ASN A 2 24.15 -14.41 -17.88
C ASN A 2 22.82 -14.22 -17.13
N ILE A 3 21.82 -15.02 -17.51
CA ILE A 3 20.44 -15.00 -16.97
C ILE A 3 20.44 -15.09 -15.43
N ILE A 4 21.36 -15.88 -14.86
CA ILE A 4 21.54 -16.02 -13.41
C ILE A 4 21.89 -14.67 -12.75
N ASN A 5 22.80 -13.90 -13.33
CA ASN A 5 23.18 -12.58 -12.79
C ASN A 5 22.04 -11.56 -12.92
N LEU A 6 21.19 -11.68 -13.94
CA LEU A 6 20.01 -10.84 -14.10
C LEU A 6 18.95 -11.18 -13.04
N LEU A 7 18.70 -12.48 -12.80
CA LEU A 7 17.77 -12.95 -11.77
C LEU A 7 18.22 -12.53 -10.37
N ILE A 8 19.50 -12.70 -10.03
CA ILE A 8 20.07 -12.25 -8.74
C ILE A 8 19.93 -10.73 -8.58
N LYS A 9 20.20 -9.94 -9.64
CA LYS A 9 20.05 -8.48 -9.59
C LYS A 9 18.58 -8.05 -9.46
N MET A 10 17.64 -8.82 -10.02
CA MET A 10 16.20 -8.59 -9.90
C MET A 10 15.65 -9.02 -8.53
N GLU A 11 16.11 -10.14 -7.96
CA GLU A 11 15.77 -10.59 -6.60
C GLU A 11 16.29 -9.62 -5.54
N ASN A 12 17.55 -9.17 -5.67
CA ASN A 12 18.11 -8.11 -4.82
C ASN A 12 17.30 -6.80 -4.92
N ASN A 13 16.63 -6.55 -6.05
CA ASN A 13 15.79 -5.37 -6.22
C ASN A 13 14.42 -5.51 -5.54
N LEU A 14 13.81 -6.70 -5.52
CA LEU A 14 12.49 -6.91 -4.90
C LEU A 14 12.54 -6.88 -3.37
N ARG A 15 13.60 -7.41 -2.77
CA ARG A 15 13.83 -7.32 -1.31
C ARG A 15 13.87 -5.87 -0.88
N GLU A 16 14.75 -5.07 -1.47
CA GLU A 16 14.92 -3.66 -1.09
C GLU A 16 13.64 -2.84 -1.34
N GLN A 17 12.91 -3.10 -2.42
CA GLN A 17 11.62 -2.44 -2.65
C GLN A 17 10.56 -2.82 -1.60
N PHE A 18 10.49 -4.10 -1.22
CA PHE A 18 9.58 -4.54 -0.16
C PHE A 18 9.95 -3.91 1.17
N LEU A 19 11.24 -3.83 1.51
CA LEU A 19 11.72 -3.14 2.70
C LEU A 19 11.36 -1.66 2.68
N GLY A 20 11.54 -0.99 1.53
CA GLY A 20 11.10 0.39 1.33
C GLY A 20 9.60 0.56 1.64
N PHE A 21 8.76 -0.33 1.13
CA PHE A 21 7.33 -0.36 1.48
C PHE A 21 7.09 -0.58 2.98
N TYR A 22 7.67 -1.64 3.56
CA TYR A 22 7.42 -2.07 4.95
C TYR A 22 7.92 -1.07 5.99
N GLN A 23 9.00 -0.33 5.68
CA GLN A 23 9.61 0.66 6.55
C GLN A 23 9.12 2.08 6.27
N THR A 24 8.24 2.28 5.28
CA THR A 24 7.73 3.61 4.98
C THR A 24 6.94 4.15 6.17
N PRO A 25 7.34 5.30 6.75
CA PRO A 25 6.60 5.88 7.86
C PRO A 25 5.22 6.33 7.38
N PHE A 26 4.23 6.26 8.26
CA PHE A 26 2.95 6.90 8.00
C PHE A 26 3.15 8.41 7.87
N LEU A 27 2.45 9.03 6.92
CA LEU A 27 2.49 10.48 6.73
C LEU A 27 1.87 11.24 7.93
N PHE A 28 1.07 10.57 8.75
CA PHE A 28 0.38 11.12 9.91
C PHE A 28 0.53 10.18 11.11
N ASN A 29 0.56 10.74 12.32
CA ASN A 29 1.00 9.96 13.50
C ASN A 29 -0.12 9.16 14.18
N ASN A 30 -1.40 9.54 14.07
CA ASN A 30 -2.48 8.92 14.87
C ASN A 30 -3.71 8.56 14.03
N THR A 31 -4.41 9.56 13.51
CA THR A 31 -5.61 9.39 12.69
C THR A 31 -5.64 10.50 11.64
N ILE A 32 -5.81 10.10 10.38
CA ILE A 32 -6.32 11.01 9.37
C ILE A 32 -7.83 10.87 9.53
N THR A 33 -8.51 11.89 10.05
CA THR A 33 -9.98 11.88 10.22
C THR A 33 -10.45 10.85 11.27
N GLN A 34 -11.57 10.17 11.02
CA GLN A 34 -12.11 9.07 11.83
C GLN A 34 -11.49 7.71 11.46
N LEU A 35 -10.53 7.69 10.52
CA LEU A 35 -9.88 6.46 10.07
C LEU A 35 -8.69 6.11 10.97
N GLN A 36 -8.63 4.84 11.36
CA GLN A 36 -7.51 4.28 12.12
C GLN A 36 -6.40 3.84 11.15
N LEU A 37 -5.15 4.15 11.49
CA LEU A 37 -3.99 3.64 10.76
C LEU A 37 -3.86 2.13 10.95
N PHE A 38 -3.34 1.45 9.94
CA PHE A 38 -3.07 0.02 10.01
C PHE A 38 -1.89 -0.26 10.95
N GLU A 39 -1.98 -1.32 11.75
CA GLU A 39 -0.94 -1.70 12.71
C GLU A 39 -0.17 -2.90 12.17
N PHE A 40 1.03 -2.69 11.63
CA PHE A 40 1.88 -3.80 11.22
C PHE A 40 2.31 -4.63 12.44
N ASP A 41 2.16 -5.96 12.35
CA ASP A 41 2.89 -6.88 13.22
C ASP A 41 4.32 -7.09 12.73
N LEU A 42 5.20 -7.49 13.65
CA LEU A 42 6.59 -7.79 13.34
C LEU A 42 6.67 -9.12 12.58
N ILE A 43 7.34 -9.09 11.43
CA ILE A 43 7.68 -10.28 10.66
C ILE A 43 9.19 -10.49 10.65
N ASN A 44 9.64 -11.74 10.60
CA ASN A 44 11.06 -12.06 10.52
C ASN A 44 11.54 -11.94 9.07
N ILE A 45 11.98 -10.74 8.70
CA ILE A 45 12.47 -10.39 7.35
C ILE A 45 13.59 -11.32 6.87
N ASP A 46 14.51 -11.71 7.75
CA ASP A 46 15.68 -12.52 7.38
C ASP A 46 15.29 -13.95 6.98
N GLN A 47 14.11 -14.42 7.41
CA GLN A 47 13.56 -15.72 7.06
C GLN A 47 12.65 -15.69 5.83
N ILE A 48 12.42 -14.51 5.23
CA ILE A 48 11.55 -14.37 4.08
C ILE A 48 12.26 -14.82 2.82
N ASN A 49 11.67 -15.82 2.15
CA ASN A 49 12.12 -16.22 0.83
C ASN A 49 11.47 -15.33 -0.26
N PHE A 50 12.19 -14.29 -0.68
CA PHE A 50 11.72 -13.33 -1.70
C PHE A 50 11.55 -13.91 -3.10
N SER A 51 12.09 -15.10 -3.42
CA SER A 51 11.81 -15.78 -4.70
C SER A 51 10.32 -16.12 -4.88
N LYS A 52 9.55 -16.19 -3.77
CA LYS A 52 8.10 -16.39 -3.80
C LYS A 52 7.34 -15.12 -4.19
N LEU A 53 7.97 -13.96 -4.11
CA LEU A 53 7.37 -12.68 -4.48
C LEU A 53 7.48 -12.45 -5.99
N LYS A 54 6.38 -12.69 -6.70
CA LYS A 54 6.32 -12.52 -8.16
C LYS A 54 5.57 -11.26 -8.52
N ILE A 55 6.29 -10.18 -8.77
CA ILE A 55 5.71 -8.90 -9.20
C ILE A 55 5.99 -8.69 -10.69
N LYS A 56 4.93 -8.47 -11.47
CA LYS A 56 5.06 -8.12 -12.89
C LYS A 56 5.90 -6.84 -13.05
N GLN A 57 6.76 -6.82 -14.06
CA GLN A 57 7.49 -5.60 -14.43
C GLN A 57 6.47 -4.55 -14.93
N LYS A 58 6.70 -3.26 -14.62
CA LYS A 58 5.87 -2.11 -15.04
C LYS A 58 4.46 -1.99 -14.43
N LEU A 59 4.22 -2.54 -13.23
CA LEU A 59 2.96 -2.26 -12.51
C LEU A 59 2.90 -0.80 -12.01
N PRO A 60 1.73 -0.13 -12.07
CA PRO A 60 1.51 1.12 -11.35
C PRO A 60 1.82 0.97 -9.86
N LEU A 61 2.33 2.03 -9.23
CA LEU A 61 2.80 1.99 -7.84
C LEU A 61 1.74 1.41 -6.88
N GLY A 62 0.48 1.85 -6.98
CA GLY A 62 -0.60 1.35 -6.12
C GLY A 62 -0.77 -0.18 -6.21
N LYS A 63 -0.92 -0.72 -7.42
CA LYS A 63 -1.02 -2.18 -7.64
C LYS A 63 0.25 -2.92 -7.22
N ARG A 64 1.42 -2.29 -7.30
CA ARG A 64 2.67 -2.89 -6.79
C ARG A 64 2.66 -2.97 -5.26
N VAL A 65 2.19 -1.92 -4.59
CA VAL A 65 2.09 -1.87 -3.12
C VAL A 65 1.03 -2.84 -2.60
N GLU A 66 -0.08 -3.05 -3.31
CA GLU A 66 -1.03 -4.13 -3.00
C GLU A 66 -0.35 -5.51 -2.98
N GLN A 67 0.53 -5.79 -3.94
CA GLN A 67 1.29 -7.05 -3.99
C GLN A 67 2.28 -7.17 -2.82
N PHE A 68 2.98 -6.09 -2.47
CA PHE A 68 3.86 -6.07 -1.30
C PHE A 68 3.07 -6.26 0.01
N PHE A 69 1.92 -5.60 0.14
CA PHE A 69 1.07 -5.76 1.32
C PHE A 69 0.50 -7.17 1.44
N GLN A 70 0.04 -7.77 0.34
CA GLN A 70 -0.37 -9.18 0.31
C GLN A 70 0.79 -10.12 0.71
N PHE A 71 2.01 -9.82 0.27
CA PHE A 71 3.21 -10.57 0.65
C PHE A 71 3.58 -10.38 2.13
N TYR A 72 3.41 -9.18 2.68
CA TYR A 72 3.52 -8.96 4.13
C TYR A 72 2.49 -9.81 4.89
N LEU A 73 1.22 -9.79 4.47
CA LEU A 73 0.14 -10.53 5.12
C LEU A 73 0.36 -12.05 5.10
N SER A 74 1.01 -12.60 4.08
CA SER A 74 1.34 -14.03 4.05
C SER A 74 2.40 -14.46 5.06
N HIS A 75 3.13 -13.49 5.64
CA HIS A 75 4.11 -13.70 6.72
C HIS A 75 3.61 -13.18 8.07
N SER A 76 2.52 -12.42 8.08
CA SER A 76 1.88 -11.92 9.30
C SER A 76 1.30 -13.08 10.11
N LYS A 77 1.54 -13.07 11.43
CA LYS A 77 0.90 -13.99 12.37
C LYS A 77 -0.37 -13.40 12.95
N ARG A 78 -0.61 -12.11 12.79
CA ARG A 78 -1.79 -11.39 13.31
C ARG A 78 -2.97 -11.40 12.35
N TYR A 79 -2.74 -11.26 11.06
CA TYR A 79 -3.82 -11.03 10.10
C TYR A 79 -4.10 -12.24 9.22
N ASN A 80 -5.38 -12.52 8.96
CA ASN A 80 -5.79 -13.46 7.92
C ASN A 80 -6.54 -12.68 6.83
N ILE A 81 -6.22 -12.93 5.55
CA ILE A 81 -6.99 -12.38 4.44
C ILE A 81 -8.33 -13.12 4.35
N ILE A 82 -9.44 -12.40 4.47
CA ILE A 82 -10.78 -12.93 4.19
C ILE A 82 -11.08 -12.77 2.70
N LYS A 83 -10.87 -11.56 2.17
CA LYS A 83 -11.04 -11.22 0.75
C LYS A 83 -10.13 -10.05 0.39
N GLN A 84 -9.85 -9.88 -0.90
CA GLN A 84 -9.10 -8.75 -1.44
C GLN A 84 -9.61 -8.39 -2.85
N ASN A 85 -9.44 -7.14 -3.26
CA ASN A 85 -9.83 -6.59 -4.56
C ASN A 85 -11.29 -6.89 -4.94
N ILE A 86 -12.23 -6.65 -4.02
CA ILE A 86 -13.65 -6.90 -4.25
C ILE A 86 -14.25 -5.70 -4.96
N GLN A 87 -14.78 -5.89 -6.16
CA GLN A 87 -15.58 -4.86 -6.83
C GLN A 87 -16.97 -4.76 -6.19
N ILE A 88 -17.40 -3.54 -5.85
CA ILE A 88 -18.77 -3.25 -5.43
C ILE A 88 -19.54 -2.84 -6.67
N ILE A 89 -20.51 -3.67 -7.07
CA ILE A 89 -21.30 -3.47 -8.29
C ILE A 89 -22.77 -3.24 -7.90
N HIS A 90 -23.35 -2.17 -8.42
CA HIS A 90 -24.78 -1.86 -8.28
C HIS A 90 -25.38 -1.53 -9.65
N ASN A 91 -26.49 -2.17 -10.02
CA ASN A 91 -27.13 -1.99 -11.32
C ASN A 91 -26.17 -2.08 -12.52
N LYS A 92 -25.28 -3.09 -12.51
CA LYS A 92 -24.21 -3.31 -13.51
C LYS A 92 -23.11 -2.25 -13.57
N ASN A 93 -23.14 -1.25 -12.67
CA ASN A 93 -22.10 -0.23 -12.57
C ASN A 93 -21.18 -0.53 -11.38
N THR A 94 -19.87 -0.42 -11.58
CA THR A 94 -18.92 -0.50 -10.47
C THR A 94 -18.96 0.83 -9.72
N ILE A 95 -19.39 0.80 -8.46
CA ILE A 95 -19.51 1.99 -7.60
C ILE A 95 -18.33 2.13 -6.64
N GLY A 96 -17.49 1.10 -6.52
CA GLY A 96 -16.29 1.12 -5.70
C GLY A 96 -15.53 -0.20 -5.74
N GLU A 97 -14.41 -0.22 -5.04
CA GLU A 97 -13.56 -1.39 -4.82
C GLU A 97 -13.22 -1.43 -3.33
N ILE A 98 -13.12 -2.63 -2.77
CA ILE A 98 -12.57 -2.88 -1.44
C ILE A 98 -11.21 -3.56 -1.66
N ASP A 99 -10.13 -2.90 -1.24
CA ASP A 99 -8.78 -3.43 -1.38
C ASP A 99 -8.62 -4.70 -0.54
N PHE A 100 -8.91 -4.65 0.76
CA PHE A 100 -8.77 -5.81 1.66
C PHE A 100 -9.87 -5.90 2.71
N ILE A 101 -10.34 -7.12 2.95
CA ILE A 101 -11.07 -7.51 4.16
C ILE A 101 -10.19 -8.50 4.91
N LEU A 102 -9.80 -8.15 6.13
CA LEU A 102 -8.90 -8.94 6.96
C LEU A 102 -9.57 -9.32 8.28
N TYR A 103 -9.18 -10.46 8.83
CA TYR A 103 -9.45 -10.80 10.23
C TYR A 103 -8.22 -10.49 11.07
N ASP A 104 -8.36 -9.58 12.05
CA ASP A 104 -7.34 -9.29 13.05
C ASP A 104 -7.49 -10.27 14.21
N LYS A 105 -6.60 -11.26 14.29
CA LYS A 105 -6.63 -12.29 15.34
C LYS A 105 -6.31 -11.74 16.72
N LEU A 106 -5.57 -10.63 16.82
CA LEU A 106 -5.25 -10.02 18.10
C LEU A 106 -6.47 -9.29 18.67
N LYS A 107 -7.17 -8.53 17.81
CA LYS A 107 -8.36 -7.74 18.21
C LYS A 107 -9.67 -8.50 18.05
N MET A 108 -9.63 -9.74 17.57
CA MET A 108 -10.78 -10.62 17.31
C MET A 108 -11.87 -9.96 16.47
N LYS A 109 -11.49 -9.20 15.44
CA LYS A 109 -12.43 -8.43 14.62
C LYS A 109 -12.07 -8.46 13.14
N THR A 110 -13.11 -8.35 12.30
CA THR A 110 -12.96 -8.10 10.87
C THR A 110 -12.69 -6.62 10.64
N ILE A 111 -11.74 -6.31 9.76
CA ILE A 111 -11.42 -4.94 9.33
C ILE A 111 -11.55 -4.83 7.81
N HIS A 112 -12.14 -3.72 7.37
CA HIS A 112 -12.00 -3.24 6.00
C HIS A 112 -10.78 -2.33 5.96
N LEU A 113 -9.84 -2.63 5.07
CA LEU A 113 -8.63 -1.86 4.87
C LEU A 113 -8.57 -1.34 3.44
N GLU A 114 -8.43 -0.01 3.33
CA GLU A 114 -8.11 0.71 2.10
C GLU A 114 -6.61 1.01 2.08
N LEU A 115 -5.92 0.68 1.01
CA LEU A 115 -4.47 0.85 0.89
C LEU A 115 -4.14 2.15 0.15
N VAL A 116 -3.59 3.12 0.87
CA VAL A 116 -3.18 4.41 0.30
C VAL A 116 -1.66 4.55 0.33
N TYR A 117 -1.05 4.46 -0.85
CA TYR A 117 0.38 4.69 -1.03
C TYR A 117 0.61 5.71 -2.15
N LYS A 118 1.05 6.91 -1.79
CA LYS A 118 1.15 8.08 -2.68
C LYS A 118 2.45 8.83 -2.40
N PHE A 119 3.00 9.47 -3.42
CA PHE A 119 4.08 10.43 -3.28
C PHE A 119 3.64 11.76 -3.87
N TYR A 120 4.02 12.83 -3.18
CA TYR A 120 3.74 14.20 -3.56
C TYR A 120 5.05 14.97 -3.56
N LEU A 121 5.22 15.86 -4.54
CA LEU A 121 6.32 16.82 -4.56
C LEU A 121 5.79 18.17 -4.13
N TYR A 122 6.56 18.90 -3.34
CA TYR A 122 6.20 20.25 -2.93
C TYR A 122 6.55 21.24 -4.04
N ASP A 123 5.53 21.92 -4.57
CA ASP A 123 5.65 23.01 -5.52
C ASP A 123 5.57 24.34 -4.76
N SER A 124 6.73 25.00 -4.63
CA SER A 124 6.89 26.26 -3.89
C SER A 124 6.25 27.47 -4.56
N THR A 125 5.71 27.33 -5.78
CA THR A 125 4.94 28.41 -6.43
C THR A 125 3.56 28.60 -5.80
N PHE A 126 3.09 27.59 -5.05
CA PHE A 126 1.88 27.69 -4.25
C PHE A 126 2.22 28.32 -2.90
N ASN A 127 1.64 29.48 -2.61
CA ASN A 127 1.86 30.20 -1.35
C ASN A 127 1.21 29.51 -0.13
N ASP A 128 0.44 28.43 -0.33
CA ASP A 128 -0.41 27.81 0.69
C ASP A 128 0.04 26.39 1.07
N GLY A 129 1.03 26.27 1.96
CA GLY A 129 1.34 25.06 2.75
C GLY A 129 0.97 23.71 2.10
N PHE A 130 -0.09 23.04 2.60
CA PHE A 130 -0.48 21.71 2.13
C PHE A 130 -0.95 21.65 0.65
N HIS A 131 -1.36 22.76 0.06
CA HIS A 131 -1.80 22.83 -1.34
C HIS A 131 -0.64 22.68 -2.33
N GLY A 132 0.59 22.97 -1.91
CA GLY A 132 1.79 22.77 -2.72
C GLY A 132 2.18 21.31 -2.93
N TYR A 133 1.58 20.34 -2.21
CA TYR A 133 1.90 18.92 -2.38
C TYR A 133 1.12 18.31 -3.56
N ILE A 134 1.80 18.19 -4.70
CA ILE A 134 1.24 17.79 -6.00
C ILE A 134 1.79 16.42 -6.40
N GLY A 135 0.89 15.52 -6.78
CA GLY A 135 1.24 14.18 -7.27
C GLY A 135 1.69 14.21 -8.73
N PRO A 136 2.17 13.06 -9.27
CA PRO A 136 2.59 12.96 -10.67
C PRO A 136 1.51 13.36 -11.67
N ASN A 137 0.26 13.05 -11.33
CA ASN A 137 -0.89 13.66 -11.97
C ASN A 137 -1.19 14.96 -11.22
N ARG A 138 -1.08 16.12 -11.90
CA ARG A 138 -1.27 17.44 -11.26
C ARG A 138 -2.65 17.60 -10.61
N ASP A 139 -3.64 16.84 -11.05
CA ASP A 139 -4.96 16.82 -10.43
C ASP A 139 -5.03 16.04 -9.11
N ASP A 140 -4.04 15.20 -8.79
CA ASP A 140 -3.92 14.46 -7.53
C ASP A 140 -3.10 15.29 -6.54
N THR A 141 -3.77 16.04 -5.67
CA THR A 141 -3.12 16.79 -4.58
C THR A 141 -3.36 16.11 -3.24
N LEU A 142 -2.44 16.29 -2.30
CA LEU A 142 -2.58 15.76 -0.95
C LEU A 142 -3.88 16.25 -0.29
N VAL A 143 -4.24 17.53 -0.49
CA VAL A 143 -5.49 18.13 0.01
C VAL A 143 -6.72 17.42 -0.56
N LYS A 144 -6.76 17.18 -1.88
CA LYS A 144 -7.87 16.44 -2.52
C LYS A 144 -7.96 15.02 -1.94
N LYS A 145 -6.83 14.35 -1.74
CA LYS A 145 -6.80 12.99 -1.17
C LYS A 145 -7.34 12.95 0.26
N ILE A 146 -6.88 13.83 1.14
CA ILE A 146 -7.36 13.93 2.53
C ILE A 146 -8.85 14.27 2.57
N THR A 147 -9.30 15.20 1.71
CA THR A 147 -10.72 15.59 1.63
C THR A 147 -11.61 14.41 1.20
N LYS A 148 -11.13 13.56 0.28
CA LYS A 148 -11.85 12.34 -0.12
C LYS A 148 -11.93 11.31 1.01
N LEU A 149 -10.91 11.21 1.87
CA LEU A 149 -10.89 10.32 3.04
C LEU A 149 -11.76 10.83 4.22
N LYS A 150 -12.26 12.06 4.17
CA LYS A 150 -13.19 12.63 5.16
C LYS A 150 -14.65 12.31 4.87
N LYS A 151 -14.98 11.97 3.63
CA LYS A 151 -16.34 11.67 3.18
C LYS A 151 -16.65 10.20 3.39
#